data_AF-A0A9E4QMH7-F1
#
_entry.id   AF-A0A9E4QMH7-F1
#
_cell.length_a   1.000
_cell.length_b   1.000
_cell.length_c   1.000
_cell.angle_alpha   90.00
_cell.angle_beta   90.00
_cell.angle_gamma   90.00
#
_symmetry.space_group_name_H-M   'P 1'
#
loop_
_entity.id
_entity.type
_entity.pdbx_description
1 polymer ?
#
loop_
_entity_poly.entity_id
_entity_poly.type
_entity_poly.pdbx_seq_one_letter_code
_entity_poly.pdbx_strand_id
1 'polypeptide(L)'
;FAHHENGLLDEALKLAEGSLAQRPTNAVASHSITHVYFERGDASGGNDFLGNWLPGFDDRATYHVHLSWHLALFELALGHYERALEIYDTGIRPSVVAKSALSLNDSASLLWRLQMYGAAAPPGLMGELSAQAAPAAERMGPAFRDSHAALAFAVAADDQSMTRMMDGLRAAADKGDKLAGEVTLPLVQGISAFVHQDYTEAVRLMEPLFGQDARYDQLARIGGSHAQREVFEDTLTEAYLRAGQFDKAEALLGQRLKRRESPRDLFWLARAQEADGNREAAEISVQQARGGWQDADPDSQETAALAGLADRIG
;
A
#
# COMPACT_ATOMS: atom_id res chain seq x y z
N PHE A 1 2.27 7.25 -18.40
CA PHE A 1 2.82 6.06 -17.72
C PHE A 1 4.34 6.08 -17.56
N ALA A 2 5.15 5.71 -18.56
CA ALA A 2 6.60 5.56 -18.39
C ALA A 2 7.32 6.79 -17.77
N HIS A 3 6.88 8.01 -18.07
CA HIS A 3 7.48 9.22 -17.49
C HIS A 3 7.33 9.31 -15.96
N HIS A 4 6.15 9.02 -15.39
CA HIS A 4 5.98 9.13 -13.94
C HIS A 4 6.71 8.03 -13.18
N GLU A 5 6.78 6.81 -13.72
CA GLU A 5 7.58 5.72 -13.12
C GLU A 5 9.09 6.01 -13.11
N ASN A 6 9.56 6.99 -13.90
CA ASN A 6 10.96 7.43 -13.93
C ASN A 6 11.15 8.83 -13.30
N GLY A 7 10.16 9.34 -12.56
CA GLY A 7 10.24 10.64 -11.88
C GLY A 7 10.09 11.87 -12.77
N LEU A 8 9.76 11.71 -14.06
CA LEU A 8 9.51 12.81 -15.00
C LEU A 8 8.06 13.31 -14.87
N LEU A 9 7.68 13.76 -13.67
CA LEU A 9 6.29 14.00 -13.28
C LEU A 9 5.62 15.13 -14.08
N ASP A 10 6.33 16.22 -14.34
CA ASP A 10 5.77 17.38 -15.07
C ASP A 10 5.44 17.04 -16.52
N GLU A 11 6.35 16.31 -17.20
CA GLU A 11 6.11 15.87 -18.57
C GLU A 11 5.02 14.79 -18.62
N ALA A 12 4.98 13.89 -17.63
CA ALA A 12 3.90 12.91 -17.50
C ALA A 12 2.53 13.59 -17.39
N LEU A 13 2.42 14.62 -16.55
CA LEU A 13 1.18 15.37 -16.34
C LEU A 13 0.74 16.06 -17.62
N LYS A 14 1.63 16.85 -18.23
CA LYS A 14 1.35 17.60 -19.46
C LYS A 14 0.84 16.69 -20.59
N LEU A 15 1.49 15.56 -20.81
CA LEU A 15 1.09 14.60 -21.85
C LEU A 15 -0.27 13.96 -21.53
N ALA A 16 -0.51 13.62 -20.27
CA ALA A 16 -1.76 13.01 -19.84
C ALA A 16 -2.93 14.00 -19.89
N GLU A 17 -2.75 15.25 -19.46
CA GLU A 17 -3.74 16.33 -19.58
C GLU A 17 -4.08 16.61 -21.04
N GLY A 18 -3.07 16.70 -21.92
CA GLY A 18 -3.28 16.88 -23.35
C GLY A 18 -4.07 15.72 -23.99
N SER A 19 -3.87 14.49 -23.50
CA SER A 19 -4.62 13.30 -23.93
C SER A 19 -6.06 13.32 -23.41
N LEU A 20 -6.26 13.71 -22.15
CA LEU A 20 -7.58 13.80 -21.53
C LEU A 20 -8.42 14.93 -22.12
N ALA A 21 -7.81 16.06 -22.46
CA ALA A 21 -8.48 17.18 -23.14
C ALA A 21 -9.03 16.78 -24.52
N GLN A 22 -8.33 15.90 -25.25
CA GLN A 22 -8.80 15.38 -26.53
C GLN A 22 -9.87 14.28 -26.38
N ARG A 23 -9.80 13.50 -25.30
CA ARG A 23 -10.76 12.42 -25.01
C ARG A 23 -11.09 12.40 -23.50
N PRO A 24 -12.15 13.08 -23.05
CA PRO A 24 -12.48 13.23 -21.63
C PRO A 24 -12.73 11.91 -20.88
N THR A 25 -13.07 10.83 -21.58
CA THR A 25 -13.27 9.48 -21.00
C THR A 25 -12.02 8.58 -21.07
N ASN A 26 -10.84 9.16 -21.30
CA ASN A 26 -9.60 8.40 -21.42
C ASN A 26 -9.06 7.96 -20.07
N ALA A 27 -9.46 6.78 -19.61
CA ALA A 27 -9.03 6.21 -18.34
C ALA A 27 -7.51 6.05 -18.19
N VAL A 28 -6.76 5.82 -19.28
CA VAL A 28 -5.29 5.68 -19.22
C VAL A 28 -4.63 7.05 -18.94
N ALA A 29 -5.20 8.13 -19.48
CA ALA A 29 -4.76 9.48 -19.20
C ALA A 29 -5.09 9.85 -17.74
N SER A 30 -6.32 9.61 -17.29
CA SER A 30 -6.73 9.85 -15.90
C SER A 30 -5.89 9.05 -14.91
N HIS A 31 -5.58 7.79 -15.23
CA HIS A 31 -4.67 6.96 -14.44
C HIS A 31 -3.25 7.53 -14.39
N SER A 32 -2.72 8.04 -15.50
CA SER A 32 -1.40 8.69 -15.50
C SER A 32 -1.38 9.99 -14.68
N ILE A 33 -2.44 10.80 -14.73
CA ILE A 33 -2.59 12.01 -13.90
C ILE A 33 -2.66 11.63 -12.42
N THR A 34 -3.45 10.61 -12.10
CA THR A 34 -3.57 10.04 -10.74
C THR A 34 -2.21 9.63 -10.19
N HIS A 35 -1.40 8.93 -10.99
CA HIS A 35 -0.04 8.58 -10.60
C HIS A 35 0.84 9.81 -10.34
N VAL A 36 0.71 10.88 -11.12
CA VAL A 36 1.47 12.12 -10.84
C VAL A 36 1.11 12.69 -9.48
N TYR A 37 -0.19 12.80 -9.15
CA TYR A 37 -0.62 13.25 -7.83
C TYR A 37 -0.08 12.36 -6.71
N PHE A 38 -0.16 11.03 -6.91
CA PHE A 38 0.38 10.06 -5.96
C PHE A 38 1.89 10.21 -5.75
N GLU A 39 2.69 10.30 -6.82
CA GLU A 39 4.16 10.43 -6.70
C GLU A 39 4.58 11.79 -6.13
N ARG A 40 3.77 12.85 -6.31
CA ARG A 40 4.01 14.17 -5.72
C ARG A 40 3.65 14.25 -4.24
N GLY A 41 2.90 13.30 -3.70
CA GLY A 41 2.35 13.40 -2.33
C GLY A 41 1.16 14.35 -2.23
N ASP A 42 0.58 14.73 -3.37
CA ASP A 42 -0.57 15.62 -3.44
C ASP A 42 -1.87 14.81 -3.42
N ALA A 43 -2.18 14.26 -2.24
CA ALA A 43 -3.37 13.44 -2.03
C ALA A 43 -4.66 14.25 -2.19
N SER A 44 -4.67 15.52 -1.78
CA SER A 44 -5.83 16.41 -1.95
C SER A 44 -6.11 16.68 -3.43
N GLY A 45 -5.10 17.06 -4.22
CA GLY A 45 -5.28 17.28 -5.66
C GLY A 45 -5.67 16.00 -6.42
N GLY A 46 -5.11 14.85 -6.02
CA GLY A 46 -5.48 13.55 -6.53
C GLY A 46 -6.94 13.16 -6.21
N ASN A 47 -7.38 13.43 -4.98
CA ASN A 47 -8.75 13.23 -4.53
C ASN A 47 -9.71 14.11 -5.33
N ASP A 48 -9.46 15.41 -5.42
CA ASP A 48 -10.28 16.36 -6.17
C ASP A 48 -10.39 15.96 -7.64
N PHE A 49 -9.28 15.59 -8.27
CA PHE A 49 -9.27 15.17 -9.67
C PHE A 49 -10.16 13.92 -9.88
N LEU A 50 -9.94 12.86 -9.10
CA LEU A 50 -10.68 11.61 -9.27
C LEU A 50 -12.14 11.72 -8.82
N GLY A 51 -12.41 12.42 -7.72
CA GLY A 51 -13.76 12.67 -7.22
C GLY A 51 -14.64 13.40 -8.24
N ASN A 52 -14.05 14.29 -9.05
CA ASN A 52 -14.76 14.97 -10.13
C ASN A 52 -14.84 14.12 -11.41
N TRP A 53 -13.81 13.34 -11.74
CA TRP A 53 -13.74 12.61 -13.00
C TRP A 53 -14.49 11.27 -12.99
N LEU A 54 -14.35 10.47 -11.93
CA LEU A 54 -14.91 9.12 -11.83
C LEU A 54 -16.44 9.05 -12.04
N PRO A 55 -17.26 9.97 -11.48
CA PRO A 55 -18.72 9.92 -11.68
C PRO A 55 -19.16 10.01 -13.15
N GLY A 56 -18.31 10.55 -14.03
CA GLY A 56 -18.55 10.63 -15.47
C GLY A 56 -18.03 9.43 -16.28
N PHE A 57 -17.40 8.44 -15.64
CA PHE A 57 -16.80 7.27 -16.28
C PHE A 57 -17.70 6.02 -16.16
N ASP A 58 -17.57 5.08 -17.10
CA ASP A 58 -18.38 3.84 -17.12
C ASP A 58 -18.00 2.95 -15.93
N ASP A 59 -18.93 2.74 -15.01
CA ASP A 59 -18.77 1.96 -13.78
C ASP A 59 -18.55 0.45 -14.03
N ARG A 60 -18.84 -0.02 -15.25
CA ARG A 60 -18.57 -1.40 -15.68
C ARG A 60 -17.15 -1.58 -16.19
N ALA A 61 -16.43 -0.49 -16.45
CA ALA A 61 -15.07 -0.57 -16.97
C ALA A 61 -14.10 -1.01 -15.87
N THR A 62 -13.16 -1.89 -16.21
CA THR A 62 -12.12 -2.35 -15.29
C THR A 62 -11.33 -1.22 -14.64
N TYR A 63 -11.06 -0.15 -15.39
CA TYR A 63 -10.37 1.02 -14.86
C TYR A 63 -11.18 1.76 -13.79
N HIS A 64 -12.51 1.61 -13.75
CA HIS A 64 -13.31 2.24 -12.71
C HIS A 64 -12.96 1.68 -11.33
N VAL A 65 -12.80 0.36 -11.23
CA VAL A 65 -12.36 -0.32 -9.99
C VAL A 65 -10.98 0.19 -9.57
N HIS A 66 -10.03 0.19 -10.49
CA HIS A 66 -8.64 0.55 -10.18
C HIS A 66 -8.48 2.04 -9.84
N LEU A 67 -9.20 2.93 -10.53
CA LEU A 67 -9.20 4.35 -10.20
C LEU A 67 -9.97 4.65 -8.90
N SER A 68 -11.00 3.87 -8.57
CA SER A 68 -11.65 3.93 -7.26
C SER A 68 -10.68 3.51 -6.14
N TRP A 69 -9.83 2.52 -6.38
CA TRP A 69 -8.75 2.16 -5.46
C TRP A 69 -7.76 3.29 -5.23
N HIS A 70 -7.33 3.99 -6.28
CA HIS A 70 -6.50 5.18 -6.12
C HIS A 70 -7.20 6.30 -5.32
N LEU A 71 -8.49 6.54 -5.59
CA LEU A 71 -9.27 7.50 -4.81
C LEU A 71 -9.29 7.12 -3.32
N ALA A 72 -9.51 5.84 -3.00
CA ALA A 72 -9.43 5.34 -1.62
C ALA A 72 -8.03 5.50 -1.01
N LEU A 73 -6.95 5.32 -1.78
CA LEU A 73 -5.59 5.58 -1.29
C LEU A 73 -5.36 7.05 -0.96
N PHE A 74 -5.92 7.99 -1.74
CA PHE A 74 -5.83 9.41 -1.42
C PHE A 74 -6.59 9.74 -0.13
N GLU A 75 -7.79 9.19 0.06
CA GLU A 75 -8.53 9.32 1.31
C GLU A 75 -7.72 8.78 2.51
N LEU A 76 -7.11 7.60 2.36
CA LEU A 76 -6.23 7.06 3.41
C LEU A 76 -5.02 7.94 3.68
N ALA A 77 -4.41 8.55 2.66
CA ALA A 77 -3.28 9.47 2.85
C ALA A 77 -3.69 10.73 3.62
N LEU A 78 -4.92 11.21 3.41
CA LEU A 78 -5.52 12.34 4.12
C LEU A 78 -6.03 11.97 5.53
N GLY A 79 -6.09 10.68 5.86
CA GLY A 79 -6.61 10.19 7.14
C GLY A 79 -8.14 10.06 7.19
N HIS A 80 -8.81 10.03 6.03
CA HIS A 80 -10.26 9.81 5.91
C HIS A 80 -10.56 8.31 5.71
N TYR A 81 -10.52 7.56 6.81
CA TYR A 81 -10.72 6.11 6.85
C TYR A 81 -12.14 5.69 6.52
N GLU A 82 -13.14 6.40 7.07
CA GLU A 82 -14.55 6.11 6.80
C GLU A 82 -14.85 6.26 5.31
N ARG A 83 -14.33 7.33 4.71
CA ARG A 83 -14.52 7.60 3.29
C ARG A 83 -13.82 6.57 2.39
N ALA A 84 -12.60 6.14 2.75
CA ALA A 84 -11.91 5.06 2.05
C ALA A 84 -12.71 3.73 2.07
N LEU A 85 -13.35 3.41 3.20
CA LEU A 85 -14.23 2.24 3.34
C LEU A 85 -15.51 2.37 2.49
N GLU A 86 -16.14 3.55 2.45
CA GLU A 86 -17.30 3.80 1.58
C GLU A 86 -16.96 3.58 0.10
N ILE A 87 -15.79 4.06 -0.34
CA ILE A 87 -15.31 3.86 -1.72
C ILE A 87 -15.04 2.38 -1.97
N TYR A 88 -14.47 1.66 -1.00
CA TYR A 88 -14.29 0.22 -1.11
C TYR A 88 -15.62 -0.50 -1.34
N ASP A 89 -16.61 -0.24 -0.48
CA ASP A 89 -17.90 -0.93 -0.54
C ASP A 89 -18.69 -0.63 -1.82
N THR A 90 -18.49 0.54 -2.44
CA THR A 90 -19.27 0.96 -3.60
C THR A 90 -18.54 0.76 -4.94
N GLY A 91 -17.22 0.95 -4.97
CA GLY A 91 -16.43 1.03 -6.21
C GLY A 91 -15.39 -0.07 -6.41
N ILE A 92 -15.06 -0.85 -5.37
CA ILE A 92 -13.95 -1.83 -5.41
C ILE A 92 -14.40 -3.25 -5.07
N ARG A 93 -15.30 -3.38 -4.09
CA ARG A 93 -15.69 -4.67 -3.52
C ARG A 93 -16.22 -5.64 -4.59
N PRO A 94 -15.68 -6.87 -4.71
CA PRO A 94 -15.93 -7.66 -5.92
C PRO A 94 -17.33 -8.25 -6.05
N SER A 95 -18.02 -8.45 -4.92
CA SER A 95 -19.46 -8.75 -4.88
C SER A 95 -20.33 -7.60 -5.41
N VAL A 96 -19.81 -6.37 -5.45
CA VAL A 96 -20.49 -5.16 -5.95
C VAL A 96 -20.09 -4.87 -7.39
N VAL A 97 -18.79 -4.84 -7.69
CA VAL A 97 -18.25 -4.59 -9.05
C VAL A 97 -17.96 -5.89 -9.79
N ALA A 98 -19.03 -6.51 -10.32
CA ALA A 98 -19.03 -7.56 -11.35
C ALA A 98 -17.74 -8.42 -11.45
N LYS A 99 -17.38 -9.15 -10.38
CA LYS A 99 -16.44 -10.30 -10.33
C LYS A 99 -15.19 -10.23 -11.24
N SER A 100 -14.55 -9.07 -11.37
CA SER A 100 -13.30 -8.98 -12.11
C SER A 100 -12.16 -9.53 -11.26
N ALA A 101 -11.36 -10.46 -11.78
CA ALA A 101 -10.16 -10.98 -11.11
C ALA A 101 -9.11 -9.90 -10.80
N LEU A 102 -9.23 -8.72 -11.41
CA LEU A 102 -8.36 -7.57 -11.15
C LEU A 102 -8.66 -6.87 -9.82
N SER A 103 -9.84 -7.10 -9.25
CA SER A 103 -10.22 -6.53 -7.95
C SER A 103 -9.49 -7.17 -6.76
N LEU A 104 -8.89 -8.35 -6.91
CA LEU A 104 -8.16 -9.01 -5.82
C LEU A 104 -6.98 -8.14 -5.36
N ASN A 105 -6.18 -7.65 -6.30
CA ASN A 105 -5.01 -6.83 -5.99
C ASN A 105 -5.42 -5.56 -5.24
N ASP A 106 -6.38 -4.82 -5.80
CA ASP A 106 -6.85 -3.57 -5.23
C ASP A 106 -7.51 -3.79 -3.85
N SER A 107 -8.36 -4.82 -3.71
CA SER A 107 -9.04 -5.16 -2.45
C SER A 107 -8.06 -5.60 -1.38
N ALA A 108 -7.16 -6.53 -1.70
CA ALA A 108 -6.17 -7.04 -0.75
C ALA A 108 -5.22 -5.94 -0.28
N SER A 109 -4.77 -5.09 -1.21
CA SER A 109 -3.87 -3.97 -0.93
C SER A 109 -4.52 -2.91 -0.05
N LEU A 110 -5.80 -2.60 -0.27
CA LEU A 110 -6.53 -1.62 0.53
C LEU A 110 -6.89 -2.15 1.93
N LEU A 111 -7.44 -3.36 2.01
CA LEU A 111 -7.83 -3.96 3.29
C LEU A 111 -6.62 -4.25 4.19
N TRP A 112 -5.49 -4.62 3.60
CA TRP A 112 -4.24 -4.76 4.35
C TRP A 112 -3.75 -3.43 4.93
N ARG A 113 -3.79 -2.35 4.14
CA ARG A 113 -3.45 -1.00 4.62
C ARG A 113 -4.35 -0.54 5.75
N LEU A 114 -5.66 -0.72 5.61
CA LEU A 114 -6.62 -0.43 6.68
C LEU A 114 -6.22 -1.15 7.96
N GLN A 115 -6.01 -2.48 7.89
CA GLN A 115 -5.59 -3.28 9.05
C GLN A 115 -4.26 -2.81 9.65
N MET A 116 -3.28 -2.48 8.82
CA MET A 116 -1.97 -2.00 9.27
C MET A 116 -2.01 -0.64 9.93
N TYR A 117 -2.79 0.30 9.40
CA TYR A 117 -2.87 1.67 9.90
C TYR A 117 -3.79 1.80 11.13
N GLY A 118 -4.39 0.69 11.60
CA GLY A 118 -5.21 0.68 12.80
C GLY A 118 -6.72 0.77 12.56
N ALA A 119 -7.19 0.64 11.32
CA ALA A 119 -8.59 0.35 11.05
C ALA A 119 -8.74 -1.16 10.90
N ALA A 120 -9.34 -1.85 11.88
CA ALA A 120 -9.62 -3.28 11.72
C ALA A 120 -10.41 -3.50 10.43
N ALA A 121 -9.86 -4.26 9.48
CA ALA A 121 -10.57 -4.61 8.25
C ALA A 121 -11.91 -5.25 8.64
N PRO A 122 -13.05 -4.77 8.10
CA PRO A 122 -14.36 -5.24 8.54
C PRO A 122 -14.46 -6.77 8.50
N PRO A 123 -14.77 -7.46 9.61
CA PRO A 123 -14.74 -8.93 9.67
C PRO A 123 -15.60 -9.62 8.61
N GLY A 124 -16.69 -8.96 8.19
CA GLY A 124 -17.58 -9.46 7.13
C GLY A 124 -16.96 -9.54 5.73
N LEU A 125 -15.78 -8.95 5.52
CA LEU A 125 -15.09 -8.93 4.23
C LEU A 125 -14.04 -10.04 4.08
N MET A 126 -13.57 -10.59 5.20
CA MET A 126 -12.47 -11.57 5.23
C MET A 126 -12.77 -12.83 4.44
N GLY A 127 -13.98 -13.39 4.59
CA GLY A 127 -14.39 -14.61 3.87
C GLY A 127 -14.49 -14.41 2.35
N GLU A 128 -14.97 -13.24 1.92
CA GLU A 128 -15.03 -12.88 0.50
C GLU A 128 -13.63 -12.72 -0.10
N LEU A 129 -12.72 -12.08 0.64
CA LEU A 129 -11.34 -11.85 0.21
C LEU A 129 -10.54 -13.16 0.10
N SER A 130 -10.63 -14.04 1.11
CA SER A 130 -10.00 -15.37 1.06
C SER A 130 -10.53 -16.21 -0.11
N ALA A 131 -11.84 -16.20 -0.36
CA ALA A 131 -12.43 -16.94 -1.47
C ALA A 131 -11.92 -16.48 -2.85
N GLN A 132 -11.64 -15.18 -3.01
CA GLN A 132 -11.04 -14.65 -4.23
C GLN A 132 -9.56 -15.00 -4.39
N ALA A 133 -8.82 -15.03 -3.28
CA ALA A 133 -7.40 -15.37 -3.27
C ALA A 133 -7.14 -16.87 -3.40
N ALA A 134 -8.11 -17.72 -3.04
CA ALA A 134 -7.99 -19.19 -3.00
C ALA A 134 -7.31 -19.82 -4.24
N PRO A 135 -7.56 -19.40 -5.50
CA PRO A 135 -6.87 -19.96 -6.66
C PRO A 135 -5.35 -19.82 -6.63
N ALA A 136 -4.81 -18.81 -5.92
CA ALA A 136 -3.37 -18.60 -5.78
C ALA A 136 -2.71 -19.58 -4.80
N ALA A 137 -3.47 -20.16 -3.86
CA ALA A 137 -2.99 -21.22 -2.98
C ALA A 137 -2.85 -22.57 -3.71
N GLU A 138 -3.68 -22.81 -4.73
CA GLU A 138 -3.70 -24.07 -5.48
C GLU A 138 -2.74 -24.07 -6.67
N ARG A 139 -2.59 -22.91 -7.33
CA ARG A 139 -1.73 -22.79 -8.52
C ARG A 139 -1.09 -21.41 -8.60
N MET A 140 0.24 -21.43 -8.60
CA MET A 140 1.05 -20.25 -8.85
C MET A 140 0.65 -19.54 -10.16
N GLY A 141 0.71 -18.23 -10.12
CA GLY A 141 0.44 -17.36 -11.25
C GLY A 141 1.44 -16.22 -11.31
N PRO A 142 1.06 -15.07 -11.91
CA PRO A 142 1.93 -13.89 -11.94
C PRO A 142 2.32 -13.46 -10.52
N ALA A 143 3.60 -13.16 -10.30
CA ALA A 143 4.12 -12.75 -8.99
C ALA A 143 3.30 -11.60 -8.37
N PHE A 144 2.94 -10.58 -9.17
CA PHE A 144 2.06 -9.49 -8.73
C PHE A 144 0.75 -9.98 -8.09
N ARG A 145 0.07 -10.94 -8.74
CA ARG A 145 -1.18 -11.53 -8.22
C ARG A 145 -0.92 -12.29 -6.94
N ASP A 146 0.11 -13.14 -6.93
CA ASP A 146 0.38 -14.05 -5.80
C ASP A 146 0.83 -13.28 -4.56
N SER A 147 1.64 -12.23 -4.72
CA SER A 147 2.02 -11.35 -3.61
C SER A 147 0.82 -10.64 -2.98
N HIS A 148 -0.17 -10.24 -3.77
CA HIS A 148 -1.41 -9.63 -3.23
C HIS A 148 -2.38 -10.67 -2.67
N ALA A 149 -2.41 -11.88 -3.23
CA ALA A 149 -3.17 -12.98 -2.65
C ALA A 149 -2.64 -13.36 -1.25
N ALA A 150 -1.34 -13.24 -1.01
CA ALA A 150 -0.78 -13.38 0.33
C ALA A 150 -1.31 -12.30 1.30
N LEU A 151 -1.39 -11.04 0.89
CA LEU A 151 -2.04 -10.00 1.70
C LEU A 151 -3.50 -10.36 2.00
N ALA A 152 -4.23 -10.88 1.03
CA ALA A 152 -5.61 -11.34 1.22
C ALA A 152 -5.72 -12.47 2.26
N PHE A 153 -4.86 -13.48 2.20
CA PHE A 153 -4.83 -14.54 3.21
C PHE A 153 -4.43 -14.02 4.59
N ALA A 154 -3.49 -13.07 4.64
CA ALA A 154 -3.05 -12.42 5.87
C ALA A 154 -4.19 -11.63 6.54
N VAL A 155 -4.93 -10.83 5.77
CA VAL A 155 -6.13 -10.12 6.26
C VAL A 155 -7.19 -11.10 6.74
N ALA A 156 -7.41 -12.20 6.00
CA ALA A 156 -8.44 -13.18 6.33
C ALA A 156 -8.04 -14.19 7.43
N ALA A 157 -6.83 -14.09 7.98
CA ALA A 157 -6.25 -15.10 8.89
C ALA A 157 -6.34 -16.54 8.33
N ASP A 158 -6.12 -16.72 7.03
CA ASP A 158 -6.17 -18.01 6.33
C ASP A 158 -4.78 -18.63 6.20
N ASP A 159 -4.24 -19.08 7.34
CA ASP A 159 -2.90 -19.69 7.42
C ASP A 159 -2.78 -20.96 6.58
N GLN A 160 -3.89 -21.67 6.37
CA GLN A 160 -3.90 -22.90 5.59
C GLN A 160 -3.62 -22.60 4.11
N SER A 161 -4.31 -21.62 3.53
CA SER A 161 -4.08 -21.19 2.15
C SER A 161 -2.72 -20.51 1.98
N MET A 162 -2.30 -19.70 2.97
CA MET A 162 -0.95 -19.12 3.00
C MET A 162 0.13 -20.20 2.96
N THR A 163 -0.02 -21.27 3.75
CA THR A 163 0.92 -22.41 3.77
C THR A 163 0.98 -23.12 2.43
N ARG A 164 -0.18 -23.45 1.83
CA ARG A 164 -0.23 -24.08 0.50
C ARG A 164 0.45 -23.23 -0.59
N MET A 165 0.22 -21.92 -0.57
CA MET A 165 0.89 -20.97 -1.47
C MET A 165 2.42 -21.03 -1.31
N MET A 166 2.92 -20.98 -0.07
CA MET A 166 4.36 -21.05 0.21
C MET A 166 4.98 -22.37 -0.26
N ASP A 167 4.29 -23.50 -0.10
CA ASP A 167 4.75 -24.80 -0.59
C ASP A 167 4.82 -24.84 -2.12
N GLY A 168 3.83 -24.27 -2.81
CA GLY A 168 3.84 -24.13 -4.27
C GLY A 168 4.99 -23.26 -4.78
N LEU A 169 5.24 -22.13 -4.11
CA LEU A 169 6.37 -21.23 -4.42
C LEU A 169 7.72 -21.92 -4.18
N ARG A 170 7.87 -22.66 -3.07
CA ARG A 170 9.08 -23.44 -2.78
C ARG A 170 9.33 -24.50 -3.85
N ALA A 171 8.29 -25.24 -4.25
CA ALA A 171 8.42 -26.26 -5.28
C ALA A 171 8.82 -25.71 -6.66
N ALA A 172 8.48 -24.46 -7.00
CA ALA A 172 8.96 -23.84 -8.24
C ALA A 172 10.38 -23.29 -8.11
N ALA A 173 10.73 -22.72 -6.96
CA ALA A 173 12.10 -22.31 -6.66
C ALA A 173 13.06 -23.51 -6.78
N ASP A 174 12.69 -24.67 -6.23
CA ASP A 174 13.45 -25.93 -6.34
C ASP A 174 13.60 -26.42 -7.79
N LYS A 175 12.65 -26.06 -8.67
CA LYS A 175 12.70 -26.33 -10.12
C LYS A 175 13.47 -25.26 -10.92
N GLY A 176 14.03 -24.26 -10.25
CA GLY A 176 14.85 -23.22 -10.86
C GLY A 176 14.12 -21.91 -11.19
N ASP A 177 12.89 -21.72 -10.73
CA ASP A 177 12.21 -20.42 -10.86
C ASP A 177 12.84 -19.39 -9.91
N LYS A 178 13.68 -18.53 -10.48
CA LYS A 178 14.38 -17.47 -9.75
C LYS A 178 13.44 -16.40 -9.21
N LEU A 179 12.36 -16.06 -9.93
CA LEU A 179 11.43 -15.03 -9.45
C LEU A 179 10.68 -15.54 -8.21
N ALA A 180 10.26 -16.80 -8.24
CA ALA A 180 9.66 -17.45 -7.08
C ALA A 180 10.64 -17.51 -5.89
N GLY A 181 11.87 -17.99 -6.09
CA GLY A 181 12.83 -18.19 -5.00
C GLY A 181 13.46 -16.90 -4.44
N GLU A 182 13.76 -15.92 -5.29
CA GLU A 182 14.49 -14.70 -4.89
C GLU A 182 13.56 -13.57 -4.46
N VAL A 183 12.26 -13.59 -4.85
CA VAL A 183 11.35 -12.46 -4.64
C VAL A 183 10.01 -12.90 -4.03
N THR A 184 9.23 -13.72 -4.73
CA THR A 184 7.85 -13.99 -4.31
C THR A 184 7.77 -14.80 -3.02
N LEU A 185 8.56 -15.89 -2.90
CA LEU A 185 8.59 -16.71 -1.70
C LEU A 185 9.04 -15.93 -0.44
N PRO A 186 10.19 -15.23 -0.42
CA PRO A 186 10.58 -14.45 0.76
C PRO A 186 9.58 -13.35 1.09
N LEU A 187 8.95 -12.72 0.10
CA LEU A 187 7.90 -11.74 0.34
C LEU A 187 6.68 -12.36 1.06
N VAL A 188 6.18 -13.50 0.56
CA VAL A 188 5.04 -14.20 1.16
C VAL A 188 5.38 -14.73 2.56
N GLN A 189 6.59 -15.26 2.75
CA GLN A 189 7.06 -15.69 4.08
C GLN A 189 7.15 -14.50 5.05
N GLY A 190 7.61 -13.34 4.58
CA GLY A 190 7.70 -12.13 5.39
C GLY A 190 6.34 -11.60 5.84
N ILE A 191 5.36 -11.60 4.92
CA ILE A 191 3.95 -11.25 5.25
C ILE A 191 3.39 -12.22 6.29
N SER A 192 3.65 -13.52 6.13
CA SER A 192 3.24 -14.54 7.10
C SER A 192 3.89 -14.31 8.48
N ALA A 193 5.20 -14.07 8.53
CA ALA A 193 5.89 -13.75 9.77
C ALA A 193 5.32 -12.49 10.46
N PHE A 194 4.99 -11.46 9.67
CA PHE A 194 4.40 -10.22 10.19
C PHE A 194 3.06 -10.47 10.90
N VAL A 195 2.12 -11.21 10.29
CA VAL A 195 0.82 -11.48 10.94
C VAL A 195 0.93 -12.40 12.16
N HIS A 196 1.96 -13.24 12.22
CA HIS A 196 2.31 -14.05 13.38
C HIS A 196 3.14 -13.30 14.43
N GLN A 197 3.33 -11.99 14.26
CA GLN A 197 4.08 -11.12 15.17
C GLN A 197 5.58 -11.45 15.29
N ASP A 198 6.14 -12.24 14.37
CA ASP A 198 7.59 -12.44 14.24
C ASP A 198 8.18 -11.34 13.35
N TYR A 199 8.19 -10.11 13.88
CA TYR A 199 8.61 -8.92 13.14
C TYR A 199 10.08 -8.97 12.74
N THR A 200 10.94 -9.60 13.55
CA THR A 200 12.35 -9.78 13.23
C THR A 200 12.54 -10.68 12.01
N GLU A 201 11.80 -11.78 11.93
CA GLU A 201 11.83 -12.67 10.76
C GLU A 201 11.21 -12.00 9.53
N ALA A 202 10.12 -11.25 9.71
CA ALA A 202 9.53 -10.45 8.65
C ALA A 202 10.56 -9.49 8.03
N VAL A 203 11.30 -8.75 8.87
CA VAL A 203 12.40 -7.89 8.43
C VAL A 203 13.46 -8.70 7.69
N ARG A 204 13.95 -9.81 8.28
CA ARG A 204 15.01 -10.64 7.68
C ARG A 204 14.66 -11.13 6.28
N LEU A 205 13.39 -11.42 6.02
CA LEU A 205 12.88 -11.92 4.74
C LEU A 205 12.57 -10.81 3.74
N MET A 206 12.00 -9.70 4.22
CA MET A 206 11.52 -8.62 3.34
C MET A 206 12.61 -7.61 3.01
N GLU A 207 13.46 -7.21 3.96
CA GLU A 207 14.50 -6.18 3.78
C GLU A 207 15.35 -6.38 2.51
N PRO A 208 15.85 -7.59 2.18
CA PRO A 208 16.65 -7.80 0.96
C PRO A 208 15.91 -7.51 -0.36
N LEU A 209 14.58 -7.42 -0.33
CA LEU A 209 13.75 -7.13 -1.49
C LEU A 209 13.73 -5.63 -1.81
N PHE A 210 13.99 -4.78 -0.82
CA PHE A 210 13.95 -3.34 -0.93
C PHE A 210 15.38 -2.82 -1.09
N GLY A 211 15.67 -2.21 -2.24
CA GLY A 211 17.03 -1.88 -2.66
C GLY A 211 17.66 -0.69 -1.95
N GLN A 212 17.79 -0.70 -0.63
CA GLN A 212 18.57 0.34 0.06
C GLN A 212 20.08 0.17 -0.15
N ASP A 213 20.56 -1.08 -0.18
CA ASP A 213 21.97 -1.42 -0.46
C ASP A 213 22.16 -2.26 -1.75
N ALA A 214 21.06 -2.72 -2.36
CA ALA A 214 21.10 -3.54 -3.56
C ALA A 214 21.22 -2.68 -4.83
N ARG A 215 21.93 -3.20 -5.85
CA ARG A 215 22.09 -2.56 -7.17
C ARG A 215 20.76 -2.26 -7.89
N TYR A 216 19.67 -2.92 -7.49
CA TYR A 216 18.31 -2.80 -8.05
C TYR A 216 17.25 -3.13 -6.99
N ASP A 217 16.12 -2.42 -7.01
CA ASP A 217 14.89 -2.79 -6.28
C ASP A 217 14.37 -4.15 -6.79
N GLN A 218 14.51 -5.20 -5.99
CA GLN A 218 14.08 -6.55 -6.38
C GLN A 218 12.56 -6.65 -6.41
N LEU A 219 11.86 -5.87 -5.58
CA LEU A 219 10.40 -5.88 -5.51
C LEU A 219 9.78 -5.44 -6.85
N ALA A 220 10.43 -4.54 -7.59
CA ALA A 220 9.98 -4.14 -8.93
C ALA A 220 9.80 -5.33 -9.90
N ARG A 221 10.50 -6.45 -9.68
CA ARG A 221 10.38 -7.68 -10.49
C ARG A 221 9.01 -8.36 -10.37
N ILE A 222 8.23 -8.09 -9.32
CA ILE A 222 6.88 -8.64 -9.20
C ILE A 222 5.90 -7.98 -10.19
N GLY A 223 6.22 -6.77 -10.66
CA GLY A 223 5.34 -5.93 -11.48
C GLY A 223 4.52 -4.91 -10.68
N GLY A 224 3.49 -4.35 -11.31
CA GLY A 224 2.68 -3.26 -10.78
C GLY A 224 3.33 -1.87 -10.93
N SER A 225 2.67 -0.83 -10.42
CA SER A 225 3.23 0.51 -10.24
C SER A 225 3.89 0.66 -8.87
N HIS A 226 4.60 1.77 -8.66
CA HIS A 226 5.14 2.11 -7.34
C HIS A 226 4.03 2.16 -6.26
N ALA A 227 2.90 2.81 -6.54
CA ALA A 227 1.74 2.84 -5.65
C ALA A 227 1.23 1.46 -5.23
N GLN A 228 1.22 0.50 -6.16
CA GLN A 228 0.78 -0.87 -5.87
C GLN A 228 1.79 -1.65 -5.02
N ARG A 229 3.08 -1.32 -5.12
CA ARG A 229 4.15 -1.96 -4.34
C ARG A 229 4.38 -1.34 -2.96
N GLU A 230 4.01 -0.07 -2.77
CA GLU A 230 4.20 0.64 -1.49
C GLU A 230 3.61 -0.11 -0.29
N VAL A 231 2.56 -0.91 -0.48
CA VAL A 231 1.97 -1.75 0.57
C VAL A 231 2.98 -2.67 1.25
N PHE A 232 3.95 -3.17 0.50
CA PHE A 232 5.00 -4.04 1.03
C PHE A 232 6.09 -3.22 1.72
N GLU A 233 6.36 -1.99 1.25
CA GLU A 233 7.28 -1.04 1.90
C GLU A 233 6.72 -0.56 3.25
N ASP A 234 5.42 -0.30 3.32
CA ASP A 234 4.69 -0.04 4.56
C ASP A 234 4.79 -1.21 5.54
N THR A 235 4.60 -2.43 5.04
CA THR A 235 4.73 -3.66 5.84
C THR A 235 6.12 -3.79 6.43
N LEU A 236 7.18 -3.56 5.64
CA LEU A 236 8.55 -3.58 6.14
C LEU A 236 8.81 -2.45 7.15
N THR A 237 8.30 -1.24 6.89
CA THR A 237 8.47 -0.09 7.79
C THR A 237 7.87 -0.37 9.17
N GLU A 238 6.65 -0.88 9.22
CA GLU A 238 6.02 -1.27 10.47
C GLU A 238 6.72 -2.46 11.12
N ALA A 239 7.26 -3.41 10.33
CA ALA A 239 8.07 -4.51 10.85
C ALA A 239 9.33 -3.99 11.56
N TYR A 240 10.03 -2.99 11.01
CA TYR A 240 11.15 -2.35 11.69
C TYR A 240 10.72 -1.72 13.02
N LEU A 241 9.65 -0.93 13.02
CA LEU A 241 9.13 -0.26 14.21
C LEU A 241 8.76 -1.27 15.30
N ARG A 242 8.06 -2.36 14.94
CA ARG A 242 7.63 -3.38 15.91
C ARG A 242 8.73 -4.35 16.34
N ALA A 243 9.77 -4.53 15.52
CA ALA A 243 10.97 -5.29 15.87
C ALA A 243 11.97 -4.47 16.71
N GLY A 244 11.72 -3.18 16.94
CA GLY A 244 12.65 -2.29 17.64
C GLY A 244 13.91 -1.94 16.83
N GLN A 245 13.85 -2.05 15.50
CA GLN A 245 14.93 -1.66 14.58
C GLN A 245 14.74 -0.21 14.12
N PHE A 246 14.70 0.72 15.08
CA PHE A 246 14.32 2.12 14.86
C PHE A 246 15.28 2.87 13.93
N ASP A 247 16.59 2.70 14.07
CA ASP A 247 17.61 3.24 13.13
C ASP A 247 17.27 2.94 11.66
N LYS A 248 16.83 1.70 11.37
CA LYS A 248 16.46 1.29 10.02
C LYS A 248 15.12 1.86 9.58
N ALA A 249 14.15 1.94 10.50
CA ALA A 249 12.89 2.63 10.25
C ALA A 249 13.13 4.10 9.88
N GLU A 250 13.93 4.83 10.67
CA GLU A 250 14.29 6.23 10.40
C GLU A 250 14.98 6.39 9.05
N ALA A 251 15.95 5.52 8.72
CA ALA A 251 16.64 5.56 7.44
C ALA A 251 15.69 5.37 6.25
N LEU A 252 14.78 4.40 6.32
CA LEU A 252 13.77 4.16 5.29
C LEU A 252 12.78 5.32 5.17
N LEU A 253 12.22 5.78 6.29
CA LEU A 253 11.26 6.88 6.34
C LEU A 253 11.88 8.20 5.83
N GLY A 254 13.14 8.46 6.18
CA GLY A 254 13.86 9.62 5.67
C GLY A 254 14.07 9.58 4.15
N GLN A 255 14.22 8.40 3.54
CA GLN A 255 14.26 8.26 2.08
C GLN A 255 12.88 8.45 1.45
N ARG A 256 11.84 7.84 2.05
CA ARG A 256 10.45 7.99 1.59
C ARG A 256 10.00 9.45 1.62
N LEU A 257 10.28 10.18 2.71
CA LEU A 257 9.95 11.61 2.84
C LEU A 257 10.72 12.51 1.86
N LYS A 258 11.95 12.15 1.47
CA LYS A 258 12.67 12.85 0.38
C LYS A 258 12.06 12.62 -0.99
N ARG A 259 11.49 11.42 -1.20
CA ARG A 259 10.78 11.07 -2.44
C ARG A 259 9.41 11.76 -2.49
N ARG A 260 8.70 11.74 -1.37
CA ARG A 260 7.31 12.18 -1.25
C ARG A 260 6.97 12.52 0.20
N GLU A 261 6.47 13.73 0.44
CA GLU A 261 5.94 14.10 1.75
C GLU A 261 4.68 13.29 2.09
N SER A 262 4.57 12.84 3.34
CA SER A 262 3.48 11.99 3.82
C SER A 262 3.28 12.22 5.32
N PRO A 263 2.09 12.66 5.77
CA PRO A 263 1.79 12.80 7.20
C PRO A 263 1.96 11.49 7.97
N ARG A 264 1.64 10.35 7.31
CA ARG A 264 1.85 9.02 7.88
C ARG A 264 3.32 8.70 8.10
N ASP A 265 4.15 8.98 7.11
CA ASP A 265 5.59 8.71 7.21
C ASP A 265 6.23 9.60 8.28
N LEU A 266 5.75 10.85 8.44
CA LEU A 266 6.14 11.73 9.54
C LEU A 266 5.72 11.18 10.91
N PHE A 267 4.50 10.65 11.02
CA PHE A 267 4.04 10.00 12.25
C PHE A 267 4.88 8.76 12.58
N TRP A 268 5.15 7.90 11.60
CA TRP A 268 6.01 6.74 11.79
C TRP A 268 7.45 7.12 12.12
N LEU A 269 7.96 8.21 11.56
CA LEU A 269 9.29 8.73 11.87
C LEU A 269 9.34 9.22 13.31
N ALA A 270 8.31 9.92 13.78
CA ALA A 270 8.21 10.34 15.16
C ALA A 270 8.20 9.16 16.14
N ARG A 271 7.54 8.05 15.79
CA ARG A 271 7.54 6.81 16.59
C ARG A 271 8.95 6.24 16.74
N ALA A 272 9.73 6.19 15.66
CA ALA A 272 11.12 5.73 15.70
C ALA A 272 12.00 6.67 16.55
N GLN A 273 11.89 7.98 16.30
CA GLN A 273 12.68 9.00 17.00
C GLN A 273 12.39 9.04 18.50
N GLU A 274 11.13 8.90 18.92
CA GLU A 274 10.77 8.81 20.34
C GLU A 274 11.40 7.57 20.98
N ALA A 275 11.33 6.42 20.30
CA ALA A 275 11.85 5.17 20.81
C ALA A 275 13.39 5.16 20.91
N ASP A 276 14.08 5.85 20.01
CA ASP A 276 15.54 6.08 20.08
C ASP A 276 15.94 7.23 21.02
N GLY A 277 14.97 7.85 21.69
CA GLY A 277 15.20 8.91 22.69
C GLY A 277 15.48 10.29 22.10
N ASN A 278 15.30 10.48 20.80
CA ASN A 278 15.44 11.77 20.11
C ASN A 278 14.15 12.60 20.19
N ARG A 279 13.84 13.05 21.42
CA ARG A 279 12.57 13.75 21.73
C ARG A 279 12.35 14.99 20.87
N GLU A 280 13.36 15.84 20.69
CA GLU A 280 13.24 17.08 19.90
C GLU A 280 12.88 16.79 18.44
N ALA A 281 13.53 15.80 17.81
CA ALA A 281 13.19 15.43 16.44
C ALA A 281 11.76 14.86 16.36
N ALA A 282 11.38 14.03 17.34
CA ALA A 282 10.03 13.46 17.41
C ALA A 282 8.94 14.54 17.56
N GLU A 283 9.18 15.60 18.35
CA GLU A 283 8.26 16.74 18.47
C GLU A 283 8.02 17.44 17.12
N ILE A 284 9.09 17.68 16.36
CA ILE A 284 9.01 18.31 15.03
C ILE A 284 8.19 17.42 14.08
N SER A 285 8.50 16.13 14.02
CA SER A 285 7.80 15.16 13.17
C SER A 285 6.32 15.05 13.53
N VAL A 286 5.98 15.03 14.83
CA VAL A 286 4.57 15.05 15.32
C VAL A 286 3.84 16.32 14.87
N GLN A 287 4.46 17.49 15.03
CA GLN A 287 3.85 18.76 14.64
C GLN A 287 3.55 18.81 13.13
N GLN A 288 4.49 18.33 12.32
CA GLN A 288 4.30 18.25 10.86
C GLN A 288 3.20 17.25 10.49
N ALA A 289 3.18 16.06 11.10
CA ALA A 289 2.12 15.07 10.89
C ALA A 289 0.73 15.62 11.24
N ARG A 290 0.59 16.30 12.40
CA ARG A 290 -0.67 16.96 12.80
C ARG A 290 -1.08 18.06 11.81
N GLY A 291 -0.11 18.79 11.28
CA GLY A 291 -0.35 19.80 10.25
C GLY A 291 -0.92 19.23 8.95
N GLY A 292 -0.50 18.02 8.56
CA GLY A 292 -1.00 17.32 7.37
C GLY A 292 -2.32 16.55 7.58
N TRP A 293 -2.72 16.33 8.83
CA TRP A 293 -3.95 15.62 9.22
C TRP A 293 -4.91 16.50 10.03
N GLN A 294 -5.03 17.77 9.67
CA GLN A 294 -5.95 18.70 10.34
C GLN A 294 -7.42 18.29 10.19
N ASP A 295 -7.76 17.74 9.02
CA ASP A 295 -9.12 17.32 8.65
C ASP A 295 -9.30 15.79 8.71
N ALA A 296 -8.31 15.05 9.21
CA ALA A 296 -8.37 13.60 9.33
C ALA A 296 -9.45 13.13 10.32
N ASP A 297 -9.92 11.90 10.17
CA ASP A 297 -10.93 11.31 11.05
C ASP A 297 -10.41 11.29 12.51
N PRO A 298 -11.00 12.08 13.43
CA PRO A 298 -10.43 12.27 14.77
C PRO A 298 -10.55 11.01 15.63
N ASP A 299 -11.49 10.13 15.30
CA ASP A 299 -11.76 8.88 16.02
C ASP A 299 -11.02 7.67 15.41
N SER A 300 -10.22 7.87 14.36
CA SER A 300 -9.41 6.78 13.81
C SER A 300 -8.27 6.39 14.76
N GLN A 301 -7.89 5.10 14.74
CA GLN A 301 -6.83 4.61 15.62
C GLN A 301 -5.49 5.29 15.35
N GLU A 302 -5.19 5.64 14.09
CA GLU A 302 -3.94 6.29 13.70
C GLU A 302 -3.86 7.73 14.25
N THR A 303 -4.93 8.52 14.12
CA THR A 303 -4.95 9.89 14.65
C THR A 303 -4.96 9.90 16.17
N ALA A 304 -5.66 8.96 16.81
CA ALA A 304 -5.60 8.76 18.25
C ALA A 304 -4.19 8.37 18.73
N ALA A 305 -3.49 7.52 17.98
CA ALA A 305 -2.11 7.12 18.30
C ALA A 305 -1.12 8.29 18.13
N LEU A 306 -1.30 9.14 17.10
CA LEU A 306 -0.54 10.37 16.94
C LEU A 306 -0.79 11.35 18.08
N ALA A 307 -2.04 11.56 18.49
CA ALA A 307 -2.37 12.41 19.64
C ALA A 307 -1.74 11.87 20.93
N GLY A 308 -1.83 10.56 21.17
CA GLY A 308 -1.20 9.93 22.33
C GLY A 308 0.33 10.00 22.31
N LEU A 309 0.96 10.01 21.13
CA LEU A 309 2.40 10.26 20.99
C LEU A 309 2.72 11.73 21.33
N ALA A 310 1.94 12.67 20.81
CA ALA A 310 2.09 14.09 21.11
C ALA A 310 2.01 14.37 22.62
N ASP A 311 1.10 13.73 23.35
CA ASP A 311 0.94 13.91 24.79
C ASP A 311 2.10 13.34 25.62
N ARG A 312 2.82 12.32 25.12
CA ARG A 312 4.00 11.76 25.80
C ARG A 312 5.26 12.62 25.62
N ILE A 313 5.34 13.28 24.46
CA ILE A 313 6.49 14.07 24.03
C ILE A 313 6.30 15.57 24.36
N GLY A 314 5.07 16.05 24.53
CA GLY A 314 4.77 17.35 25.17
C GLY A 314 5.12 17.39 26.65
#